data_AF-A0A9E5XCF0-F1
#
_entry.id   AF-A0A9E5XCF0-F1
#
_cell.length_a   1.000
_cell.length_b   1.000
_cell.length_c   1.000
_cell.angle_alpha   90.00
_cell.angle_beta   90.00
_cell.angle_gamma   90.00
#
_symmetry.space_group_name_H-M   'P 1'
#
loop_
_entity.id
_entity.type
_entity.pdbx_description
1 polymer ?
#
loop_
_entity_poly.entity_id
_entity_poly.type
_entity_poly.pdbx_seq_one_letter_code
_entity_poly.pdbx_strand_id
1 'polypeptide(L)'
;MLAFDAKVEETQIVVEACLDRYRALGLDAEAVSWDRVTLEDLSMNVTPLIKTERRLDWILTRDIPRRADALVFKRLVGEGWTVHALVPTGMLGEAHRELRGTPVRLQGWWMSEGGVHFGRPEIP
;
A
#
# COMPACT_ATOMS: atom_id res chain seq x y z
N MET A 1 -19.84 -9.48 -12.77
CA MET A 1 -18.56 -9.18 -13.47
C MET A 1 -18.41 -7.67 -13.56
N LEU A 2 -18.25 -7.00 -12.40
CA LEU A 2 -18.21 -5.51 -12.31
C LEU A 2 -17.35 -5.03 -11.11
N ALA A 3 -17.40 -5.72 -9.97
CA ALA A 3 -16.68 -5.30 -8.77
C ALA A 3 -15.16 -5.56 -8.80
N PHE A 4 -14.72 -6.59 -9.53
CA PHE A 4 -13.30 -6.93 -9.67
C PHE A 4 -12.57 -5.93 -10.57
N ASP A 5 -13.16 -5.59 -11.72
CA ASP A 5 -12.56 -4.67 -12.68
C ASP A 5 -12.43 -3.25 -12.10
N ALA A 6 -13.47 -2.76 -11.41
CA ALA A 6 -13.44 -1.47 -10.73
C ALA A 6 -12.35 -1.39 -9.63
N LYS A 7 -12.06 -2.51 -8.97
CA LYS A 7 -11.00 -2.58 -7.95
C LYS A 7 -9.61 -2.49 -8.57
N VAL A 8 -9.39 -3.19 -9.69
CA VAL A 8 -8.12 -3.15 -10.42
C VAL A 8 -7.84 -1.72 -10.92
N GLU A 9 -8.87 -1.06 -11.44
CA GLU A 9 -8.80 0.33 -11.91
C GLU A 9 -8.46 1.30 -10.77
N GLU A 10 -9.13 1.18 -9.61
CA GLU A 10 -8.86 2.01 -8.42
C GLU A 10 -7.43 1.81 -7.88
N THR A 11 -6.96 0.57 -7.83
CA THR A 11 -5.58 0.28 -7.43
C THR A 11 -4.57 0.92 -8.39
N GLN A 12 -4.79 0.82 -9.71
CA GLN A 12 -3.91 1.43 -10.71
C GLN A 12 -3.83 2.95 -10.57
N ILE A 13 -4.98 3.62 -10.38
CA ILE A 13 -5.05 5.07 -10.18
C ILE A 13 -4.21 5.50 -8.97
N VAL A 14 -4.31 4.78 -7.85
CA VAL A 14 -3.53 5.10 -6.64
C VAL A 14 -2.04 4.79 -6.83
N VAL A 15 -1.69 3.69 -7.51
CA VAL A 15 -0.29 3.37 -7.87
C VAL A 15 0.33 4.49 -8.68
N GLU A 16 -0.35 4.94 -9.73
CA GLU A 16 0.14 6.00 -10.61
C GLU A 16 0.33 7.32 -9.84
N ALA A 17 -0.63 7.69 -9.00
CA ALA A 17 -0.51 8.88 -8.15
C ALA A 17 0.68 8.80 -7.18
N CYS A 18 0.97 7.63 -6.62
CA CYS A 18 2.16 7.41 -5.80
C CYS A 18 3.44 7.59 -6.62
N LEU A 19 3.53 6.97 -7.79
CA LEU A 19 4.71 7.06 -8.66
C LEU A 19 4.95 8.49 -9.13
N ASP A 20 3.91 9.22 -9.50
CA ASP A 20 4.02 10.63 -9.88
C ASP A 20 4.52 11.49 -8.73
N ARG A 21 4.02 11.25 -7.51
CA ARG A 21 4.51 11.94 -6.31
C ARG A 21 5.97 11.62 -6.03
N TYR A 22 6.40 10.37 -6.17
CA TYR A 22 7.80 9.98 -5.96
C TYR A 22 8.72 10.55 -7.02
N ARG A 23 8.30 10.55 -8.28
CA ARG A 23 9.03 11.19 -9.38
C ARG A 23 9.21 12.69 -9.13
N ALA A 24 8.17 13.39 -8.68
CA ALA A 24 8.24 14.81 -8.34
C ALA A 24 9.19 15.12 -7.18
N LEU A 25 9.44 14.14 -6.29
CA LEU A 25 10.41 14.23 -5.20
C LEU A 25 11.81 13.74 -5.60
N GLY A 26 12.02 13.31 -6.85
CA GLY A 26 13.30 12.76 -7.32
C GLY A 26 13.61 11.37 -6.78
N LEU A 27 12.61 10.64 -6.29
CA LEU A 27 12.76 9.28 -5.77
C LEU A 27 12.59 8.25 -6.90
N ASP A 28 13.49 7.27 -6.93
CA ASP A 28 13.41 6.14 -7.84
C ASP A 28 12.39 5.11 -7.31
N ALA A 29 11.19 5.17 -7.87
CA ALA A 29 10.08 4.30 -7.51
C ALA A 29 9.57 3.54 -8.73
N GLU A 30 9.29 2.24 -8.56
CA GLU A 30 8.70 1.39 -9.57
C GLU A 30 7.44 0.69 -9.05
N ALA A 31 6.46 0.47 -9.93
CA ALA A 31 5.35 -0.42 -9.63
C ALA A 31 5.83 -1.88 -9.75
N VAL A 32 5.74 -2.63 -8.65
CA VAL A 32 6.05 -4.06 -8.63
C VAL A 32 4.80 -4.85 -8.26
N SER A 33 4.63 -5.96 -8.96
CA SER A 33 3.69 -6.99 -8.54
C SER A 33 4.38 -7.89 -7.51
N TRP A 34 3.64 -8.30 -6.48
CA TRP A 34 4.19 -9.05 -5.34
C TRP A 34 4.57 -10.48 -5.72
N ASP A 35 4.08 -11.00 -6.84
CA ASP A 35 4.57 -12.25 -7.43
C ASP A 35 6.07 -12.20 -7.78
N ARG A 36 6.64 -11.01 -8.01
CA ARG A 36 8.07 -10.79 -8.27
C ARG A 36 8.88 -10.45 -7.03
N VAL A 37 8.22 -10.03 -5.96
CA VAL A 37 8.82 -9.86 -4.63
C VAL A 37 8.52 -11.14 -3.87
N THR A 38 9.30 -12.21 -4.05
CA THR A 38 9.15 -13.57 -3.45
C THR A 38 8.38 -13.65 -2.10
N LEU A 39 7.06 -13.49 -2.15
CA LEU A 39 6.14 -13.40 -1.02
C LEU A 39 4.87 -14.11 -1.49
N GLU A 40 4.98 -15.44 -1.56
CA GLU A 40 4.03 -16.36 -2.19
C GLU A 40 2.59 -16.29 -1.64
N ASP A 41 2.35 -15.54 -0.55
CA ASP A 41 1.09 -15.51 0.19
C ASP A 41 0.26 -14.23 0.04
N LEU A 42 0.74 -13.19 -0.66
CA LEU A 42 -0.04 -11.96 -0.88
C LEU A 42 -0.54 -11.87 -2.30
N SER A 43 -1.85 -12.07 -2.45
CA SER A 43 -2.54 -12.07 -3.74
C SER A 43 -2.38 -10.72 -4.49
N MET A 44 -1.89 -10.80 -5.73
CA MET A 44 -2.05 -9.88 -6.89
C MET A 44 -2.25 -8.37 -6.64
N ASN A 45 -1.53 -7.76 -5.71
CA ASN A 45 -1.54 -6.30 -5.58
C ASN A 45 -0.30 -5.72 -6.26
N VAL A 46 -0.47 -4.68 -7.08
CA VAL A 46 0.65 -3.87 -7.59
C VAL A 46 0.94 -2.80 -6.55
N THR A 47 2.20 -2.66 -6.15
CA THR A 47 2.63 -1.70 -5.12
C THR A 47 3.75 -0.82 -5.66
N PRO A 48 3.79 0.48 -5.32
CA PRO A 48 4.99 1.27 -5.45
C PRO A 48 6.08 0.73 -4.52
N LEU A 49 7.29 0.59 -5.06
CA LEU A 49 8.50 0.19 -4.36
C LEU A 49 9.55 1.29 -4.56
N ILE A 50 10.09 1.82 -3.46
CA ILE A 50 11.19 2.80 -3.48
C ILE A 50 12.44 2.08 -3.00
N LYS A 51 13.27 1.62 -3.93
CA LYS A 51 14.42 0.73 -3.61
C LYS A 51 15.48 1.45 -2.78
N THR A 52 15.77 2.71 -3.10
CA THR A 52 16.78 3.52 -2.41
C THR A 52 16.41 3.75 -0.94
N GLU A 53 15.13 3.93 -0.65
CA GLU A 53 14.59 4.15 0.70
C GLU A 53 14.17 2.85 1.40
N ARG A 54 14.29 1.70 0.70
CA ARG A 54 13.77 0.40 1.14
C ARG A 54 12.33 0.50 1.63
N ARG A 55 11.48 1.16 0.86
CA ARG A 55 10.08 1.40 1.21
C ARG A 55 9.12 0.68 0.26
N LEU A 56 8.04 0.16 0.83
CA LEU A 56 6.95 -0.50 0.13
C LEU A 56 5.60 0.13 0.53
N ASP A 57 4.80 0.51 -0.47
CA ASP A 57 3.49 1.16 -0.30
C ASP A 57 2.31 0.23 -0.68
N TRP A 58 1.92 -0.63 0.25
CA TRP A 58 0.83 -1.58 0.05
C TRP A 58 -0.54 -0.87 -0.07
N ILE A 59 -1.11 -0.86 -1.27
CA ILE A 59 -2.39 -0.20 -1.55
C ILE A 59 -3.57 -1.12 -1.21
N LEU A 60 -4.45 -0.63 -0.34
CA LEU A 60 -5.76 -1.20 -0.04
C LEU A 60 -6.83 -0.36 -0.75
N THR A 61 -7.82 -1.04 -1.33
CA THR A 61 -8.97 -0.40 -1.98
C THR A 61 -10.27 -0.74 -1.28
N ARG A 62 -10.58 -2.03 -1.08
CA ARG A 62 -11.76 -2.50 -0.34
C ARG A 62 -11.57 -3.80 0.43
N ASP A 63 -10.36 -4.34 0.42
CA ASP A 63 -10.05 -5.56 1.15
C ASP A 63 -9.65 -5.23 2.58
N ILE A 64 -10.06 -6.10 3.50
CA ILE A 64 -9.56 -6.07 4.88
C ILE A 64 -8.18 -6.78 4.88
N PRO A 65 -7.15 -6.18 5.51
CA PRO A 65 -5.87 -6.85 5.74
C PRO A 65 -6.04 -8.24 6.33
N ARG A 66 -5.32 -9.23 5.80
CA ARG A 66 -5.34 -10.59 6.31
C ARG A 66 -4.18 -10.81 7.27
N ARG A 67 -4.37 -11.73 8.24
CA ARG A 67 -3.33 -12.08 9.22
C ARG A 67 -2.04 -12.63 8.60
N ALA A 68 -2.11 -13.23 7.41
CA ALA A 68 -0.94 -13.69 6.65
C ALA A 68 -0.01 -12.52 6.27
N ASP A 69 -0.59 -11.37 5.96
CA ASP A 69 0.13 -10.15 5.57
C ASP A 69 1.08 -9.68 6.69
N ALA A 70 0.66 -9.85 7.95
CA ALA A 70 1.46 -9.47 9.12
C ALA A 70 2.78 -10.24 9.26
N LEU A 71 2.86 -11.51 8.83
CA LEU A 71 4.10 -12.29 8.86
C LEU A 71 5.09 -11.77 7.82
N VAL A 72 4.58 -11.42 6.65
CA VAL A 72 5.38 -10.84 5.58
C VAL A 72 5.90 -9.46 5.96
N PHE A 73 5.09 -8.61 6.57
CA PHE A 73 5.53 -7.30 7.05
C PHE A 73 6.62 -7.41 8.10
N LYS A 74 6.50 -8.37 9.03
CA LYS A 74 7.57 -8.63 10.01
C LYS A 74 8.88 -9.03 9.34
N ARG A 75 8.83 -9.89 8.31
CA ARG A 75 10.03 -10.28 7.56
C ARG A 75 10.65 -9.08 6.84
N LEU A 76 9.87 -8.34 6.06
CA LEU A 76 10.34 -7.16 5.33
C LEU A 76 10.97 -6.13 6.27
N VAL A 77 10.32 -5.84 7.39
CA VAL A 77 10.85 -4.92 8.40
C VAL A 77 12.11 -5.46 9.06
N GLY A 78 12.17 -6.76 9.35
CA GLY A 78 13.39 -7.41 9.84
C GLY A 78 14.56 -7.36 8.85
N GLU A 79 14.27 -7.32 7.55
CA GLU A 79 15.27 -7.11 6.50
C GLU A 79 15.67 -5.63 6.36
N GLY A 80 14.98 -4.69 7.03
CA GLY A 80 15.24 -3.26 7.01
C GLY A 80 14.34 -2.45 6.07
N TRP A 81 13.22 -3.02 5.63
CA TRP A 81 12.21 -2.31 4.84
C TRP A 81 11.23 -1.53 5.72
N THR A 82 10.71 -0.43 5.19
CA THR A 82 9.56 0.27 5.75
C THR A 82 8.31 -0.06 4.95
N VAL A 83 7.25 -0.53 5.61
CA VAL A 83 5.98 -0.88 4.98
C VAL A 83 4.91 0.14 5.35
N HIS A 84 4.30 0.77 4.35
CA HIS A 84 3.14 1.62 4.49
C HIS A 84 1.92 0.93 3.87
N ALA A 85 0.84 0.82 4.64
CA ALA A 85 -0.47 0.46 4.11
C ALA A 85 -1.18 1.77 3.71
N LEU A 86 -1.42 1.95 2.41
CA LEU A 86 -2.23 3.03 1.89
C LEU A 86 -3.70 2.59 1.92
N VAL A 87 -4.47 3.18 2.83
CA VAL A 87 -5.83 2.74 3.16
C VAL A 87 -6.85 3.80 2.72
N PRO A 88 -8.00 3.44 2.12
CA PRO A 88 -9.04 4.44 1.87
C PRO A 88 -9.44 5.09 3.20
N THR A 89 -9.59 6.41 3.24
CA THR A 89 -9.83 7.14 4.50
C THR A 89 -11.05 6.61 5.28
N GLY A 90 -12.10 6.17 4.58
CA GLY A 90 -13.29 5.56 5.18
C GLY A 90 -13.05 4.21 5.89
N MET A 91 -11.91 3.56 5.65
CA MET A 91 -11.53 2.26 6.23
C MET A 91 -10.42 2.36 7.28
N LEU A 92 -9.88 3.55 7.55
CA LEU A 92 -8.76 3.71 8.50
C LEU A 92 -9.05 3.10 9.88
N GLY A 93 -10.26 3.31 10.42
CA GLY A 93 -10.63 2.78 11.74
C GLY A 93 -10.62 1.25 11.82
N GLU A 94 -10.99 0.56 10.75
CA GLU A 94 -10.92 -0.90 10.65
C GLU A 94 -9.48 -1.37 10.44
N ALA A 95 -8.73 -0.71 9.56
CA ALA A 95 -7.31 -1.02 9.35
C ALA A 95 -6.48 -0.85 10.64
N HIS A 96 -6.76 0.17 11.46
CA HIS A 96 -6.17 0.32 12.80
C HIS A 96 -6.44 -0.89 13.69
N ARG A 97 -7.65 -1.43 13.66
CA ARG A 97 -8.01 -2.58 14.49
C ARG A 97 -7.27 -3.84 14.05
N GLU A 98 -7.26 -4.11 12.75
CA GLU A 98 -6.71 -5.35 12.18
C GLU A 98 -5.19 -5.37 12.13
N LEU A 99 -4.56 -4.21 11.91
CA LEU A 99 -3.10 -4.08 11.80
C LEU A 99 -2.44 -3.66 13.12
N ARG A 100 -3.20 -3.56 14.22
CA ARG A 100 -2.67 -3.22 15.54
C ARG A 100 -1.52 -4.15 15.93
N GLY A 101 -0.39 -3.55 16.32
CA GLY A 101 0.80 -4.29 16.75
C GLY A 101 1.58 -4.96 15.61
N THR A 102 1.20 -4.71 14.35
CA THR A 102 2.03 -5.04 13.19
C THR A 102 3.03 -3.91 12.90
N PRO A 103 4.19 -4.19 12.30
CA PRO A 103 5.22 -3.18 12.08
C PRO A 103 4.98 -2.37 10.79
N VAL A 104 3.73 -1.96 10.55
CA VAL A 104 3.34 -1.16 9.38
C VAL A 104 2.93 0.24 9.81
N ARG A 105 3.02 1.19 8.88
CA ARG A 105 2.37 2.51 9.03
C ARG A 105 1.10 2.53 8.21
N LEU A 106 0.03 3.13 8.72
CA LEU A 106 -1.18 3.39 7.94
C LEU A 106 -1.09 4.78 7.34
N GLN A 107 -1.59 4.96 6.13
CA GLN A 107 -1.73 6.29 5.54
C GLN A 107 -3.02 6.35 4.74
N GLY A 108 -3.91 7.26 5.15
CA GLY A 108 -5.18 7.47 4.46
C GLY A 108 -4.99 7.95 3.02
N TRP A 109 -5.83 7.49 2.10
CA TRP A 109 -5.98 8.09 0.78
C TRP A 109 -7.46 8.30 0.43
N TRP A 110 -7.72 9.29 -0.43
CA TRP A 110 -9.05 9.55 -0.98
C TRP A 110 -8.94 10.18 -2.37
N MET A 111 -9.98 10.00 -3.19
CA MET A 111 -10.09 10.67 -4.49
C MET A 111 -10.95 11.92 -4.37
N SER A 112 -10.59 12.96 -5.12
CA SER A 112 -11.42 14.14 -5.38
C SER A 112 -11.31 14.55 -6.85
N GLU A 113 -11.99 15.62 -7.26
CA GLU A 113 -11.88 16.17 -8.63
C GLU A 113 -10.43 16.50 -9.04
N GLY A 114 -9.54 16.73 -8.07
CA GLY A 114 -8.11 17.00 -8.28
C GLY A 114 -7.20 15.77 -8.31
N GLY A 115 -7.75 14.56 -8.24
CA GLY A 115 -6.99 13.31 -8.22
C GLY A 115 -6.90 12.65 -6.85
N VAL A 116 -5.84 11.84 -6.64
CA VAL A 116 -5.62 11.10 -5.40
C VAL A 116 -4.87 11.96 -4.40
N HIS A 117 -5.37 11.97 -3.16
CA HIS A 117 -4.77 12.68 -2.04
C HIS A 117 -4.38 11.69 -0.95
N PHE A 118 -3.36 12.08 -0.18
CA PHE A 118 -2.81 11.25 0.90
C PHE A 118 -2.79 12.02 2.22
N GLY A 119 -3.16 11.33 3.29
CA GLY A 119 -3.07 11.81 4.66
C GLY A 119 -1.66 11.71 5.21
N ARG A 120 -1.52 11.94 6.52
CA ARG A 120 -0.27 11.70 7.24
C ARG A 120 -0.13 10.21 7.59
N PRO A 121 1.09 9.66 7.62
CA PRO A 121 1.32 8.32 8.15
C PRO A 121 1.02 8.23 9.65
N GLU A 122 0.41 7.13 10.07
CA GLU A 122 -0.06 6.82 11.41
C GLU A 122 0.41 5.43 11.85
N ILE A 123 0.49 5.17 13.15
CA ILE A 123 0.80 3.85 13.71
C ILE A 123 -0.53 3.17 14.09
N PRO A 124 -0.81 1.96 13.57
CA PRO A 124 -2.03 1.22 13.86
C PRO A 124 -2.31 0.99 15.36
#